data_AF-A0A6G3MMF6-F1
#
_entry.id   AF-A0A6G3MMF6-F1
#
_cell.length_a   1.000
_cell.length_b   1.000
_cell.length_c   1.000
_cell.angle_alpha   90.00
_cell.angle_beta   90.00
_cell.angle_gamma   90.00
#
_symmetry.space_group_name_H-M   'P 1'
#
loop_
_entity.id
_entity.type
_entity.pdbx_description
1 polymer ?
#
loop_
_entity_poly.entity_id
_entity_poly.type
_entity_poly.pdbx_seq_one_letter_code
_entity_poly.pdbx_strand_id
1 'polypeptide(L)'
;LSRRMAVGCLNMGLNVRIIPDLPNGIKLEKYIFDILPFFNNVGIYRVIREDEFSPLKNTDAYETNCPTTARKALSEYHTRLLLQHASFKYPEIKVLVELSPALTYAGEGLESFDNMVIDNSTAICL
;
A
#
# COMPACT_ATOMS: atom_id res chain seq x y z
N LEU A 1 -6.43 -11.56 -21.36
CA LEU A 1 -6.81 -12.75 -20.55
C LEU A 1 -8.28 -12.64 -20.16
N SER A 2 -8.97 -13.74 -19.86
CA SER A 2 -10.40 -13.77 -19.54
C SER A 2 -10.66 -14.36 -18.16
N ARG A 3 -11.48 -13.70 -17.33
CA ARG A 3 -11.91 -14.22 -16.03
C ARG A 3 -13.40 -14.53 -16.05
N ARG A 4 -13.78 -15.71 -15.57
CA ARG A 4 -15.20 -16.05 -15.32
C ARG A 4 -15.64 -15.38 -14.02
N MET A 5 -16.77 -14.67 -14.06
CA MET A 5 -17.31 -13.92 -12.94
C MET A 5 -18.82 -14.09 -12.82
N ALA A 6 -19.33 -14.00 -11.60
CA ALA A 6 -20.74 -13.76 -11.33
C ALA A 6 -21.05 -12.29 -11.65
N VAL A 7 -21.79 -12.05 -12.73
CA VAL A 7 -22.14 -10.72 -13.21
C VAL A 7 -23.64 -10.54 -13.04
N GLY A 8 -24.02 -9.57 -12.21
CA GLY A 8 -25.43 -9.21 -12.03
C GLY A 8 -26.04 -8.84 -13.38
N CYS A 9 -27.20 -9.42 -13.71
CA CYS A 9 -27.84 -9.29 -15.01
C CYS A 9 -29.35 -9.16 -14.88
N LEU A 10 -30.01 -8.68 -15.94
CA LEU A 10 -31.47 -8.65 -16.02
C LEU A 10 -31.96 -10.00 -16.57
N ASN A 11 -32.95 -10.60 -15.92
CA ASN A 11 -33.73 -11.67 -16.54
C ASN A 11 -34.83 -11.05 -17.39
N MET A 12 -34.72 -11.19 -18.72
CA MET A 12 -35.64 -10.55 -19.67
C MET A 12 -37.07 -11.09 -19.59
N GLY A 13 -37.26 -12.36 -19.22
CA GLY A 13 -38.60 -12.96 -19.11
C GLY A 13 -39.35 -12.52 -17.85
N LEU A 14 -38.62 -12.23 -16.78
CA LEU A 14 -39.20 -11.83 -15.49
C LEU A 14 -39.11 -10.31 -15.24
N ASN A 15 -38.32 -9.60 -16.03
CA ASN A 15 -38.00 -8.18 -15.85
C ASN A 15 -37.46 -7.86 -14.43
N VAL A 16 -36.65 -8.75 -13.86
CA VAL A 16 -36.03 -8.60 -12.54
C VAL A 16 -34.51 -8.70 -12.61
N ARG A 17 -33.82 -7.95 -11.75
CA ARG A 17 -32.38 -8.04 -11.58
C ARG A 17 -32.02 -9.33 -10.83
N ILE A 18 -31.06 -10.07 -11.36
CA ILE A 18 -30.50 -11.28 -10.75
C ILE A 18 -29.04 -11.00 -10.34
N ILE A 19 -28.67 -11.46 -9.16
CA ILE A 19 -27.28 -11.55 -8.71
C ILE A 19 -26.97 -13.05 -8.64
N PRO A 20 -26.19 -13.60 -9.60
CA PRO A 20 -25.99 -15.04 -9.69
C PRO A 20 -24.96 -15.53 -8.66
N ASP A 21 -25.19 -16.69 -8.08
CA ASP A 21 -24.23 -17.33 -7.14
C ASP A 21 -23.05 -18.00 -7.87
N LEU A 22 -23.23 -18.32 -9.15
CA LEU A 22 -22.22 -18.96 -9.99
C LEU A 22 -21.82 -18.06 -11.17
N PRO A 23 -20.59 -18.20 -11.70
CA PRO A 23 -20.15 -17.41 -12.85
C PRO A 23 -21.04 -17.62 -14.08
N ASN A 24 -21.63 -16.52 -14.57
CA ASN A 24 -22.47 -16.46 -15.77
C ASN A 24 -21.88 -15.57 -16.87
N GLY A 25 -20.76 -14.89 -16.60
CA GLY A 25 -20.13 -13.95 -17.53
C GLY A 25 -18.63 -14.11 -17.61
N ILE A 26 -18.06 -13.56 -18.68
CA ILE A 26 -16.62 -13.44 -18.88
C ILE A 26 -16.26 -11.96 -18.90
N LYS A 27 -15.34 -11.56 -18.02
CA LYS A 27 -14.71 -10.24 -18.06
C LYS A 27 -13.42 -10.34 -18.87
N LEU A 28 -13.30 -9.51 -19.90
CA LEU A 28 -12.11 -9.38 -20.73
C LEU A 28 -11.24 -8.26 -20.17
N GLU A 29 -9.97 -8.57 -19.88
CA GLU A 29 -9.00 -7.61 -19.37
C GLU A 29 -7.67 -7.76 -20.14
N LYS A 30 -6.98 -6.63 -20.32
CA LYS A 30 -5.59 -6.58 -20.79
C LYS A 30 -4.69 -6.25 -19.61
N TYR A 31 -3.46 -6.75 -19.61
CA TYR A 31 -2.49 -6.39 -18.59
C TYR A 31 -1.53 -5.34 -19.11
N ILE A 32 -1.18 -4.37 -18.25
CA ILE A 32 -0.28 -3.26 -18.63
C ILE A 32 1.09 -3.77 -19.09
N PHE A 33 1.54 -4.92 -18.59
CA PHE A 33 2.82 -5.55 -18.92
C PHE A 33 2.78 -6.46 -20.16
N ASP A 34 1.62 -6.64 -20.80
CA ASP A 34 1.52 -7.36 -22.09
C ASP A 34 2.31 -6.64 -23.21
N ILE A 35 2.71 -5.39 -22.99
CA ILE A 35 3.52 -4.61 -23.92
C ILE A 35 5.02 -4.94 -23.88
N LEU A 36 5.51 -5.57 -22.80
CA LEU A 36 6.95 -5.77 -22.58
C LEU A 36 7.67 -6.49 -23.74
N PRO A 37 7.08 -7.51 -24.40
CA PRO A 37 7.71 -8.17 -25.54
C PRO A 37 7.95 -7.26 -26.77
N PHE A 38 7.32 -6.08 -26.86
CA PHE A 38 7.51 -5.15 -27.97
C PHE A 38 8.69 -4.18 -27.77
N PHE A 39 9.36 -4.21 -26.62
CA PHE A 39 10.50 -3.35 -26.34
C PHE A 39 11.83 -4.08 -26.56
N ASN A 40 12.75 -3.43 -27.27
CA ASN A 40 14.10 -3.96 -27.50
C ASN A 40 15.01 -3.80 -26.28
N ASN A 41 14.70 -2.86 -25.38
CA ASN A 41 15.50 -2.54 -24.20
C ASN A 41 14.59 -2.48 -22.97
N VAL A 42 14.70 -3.47 -22.09
CA VAL A 42 13.95 -3.54 -20.82
C VAL A 42 14.93 -3.62 -19.67
N GLY A 43 14.80 -2.71 -18.71
CA GLY A 43 15.55 -2.74 -17.45
C GLY A 43 14.73 -3.38 -16.33
N ILE A 44 15.40 -4.14 -15.46
CA ILE A 44 14.81 -4.68 -14.23
C ILE A 44 15.51 -4.01 -13.06
N TYR A 45 14.74 -3.34 -12.21
CA TYR A 45 15.24 -2.70 -10.99
C TYR A 45 14.61 -3.38 -9.77
N ARG A 46 15.46 -3.84 -8.85
CA ARG A 46 15.02 -4.50 -7.61
C ARG A 46 15.06 -3.49 -6.47
N VAL A 47 14.01 -3.52 -5.66
CA VAL A 47 13.81 -2.63 -4.52
C VAL A 47 13.64 -3.40 -3.23
N ILE A 48 13.80 -2.72 -2.10
CA ILE A 48 13.49 -3.25 -0.78
C ILE A 48 11.98 -3.12 -0.57
N ARG A 49 11.30 -4.24 -0.27
CA ARG A 49 9.84 -4.27 -0.19
C ARG A 49 9.32 -3.34 0.90
N GLU A 50 9.99 -3.34 2.04
CA GLU A 50 9.65 -2.58 3.23
C GLU A 50 9.81 -1.06 3.03
N ASP A 51 10.50 -0.64 1.96
CA ASP A 51 10.68 0.76 1.57
C ASP A 51 9.69 1.21 0.50
N GLU A 52 9.42 0.34 -0.47
CA GLU A 52 8.75 0.77 -1.70
C GLU A 52 7.39 0.10 -1.94
N PHE A 53 6.99 -0.89 -1.14
CA PHE A 53 5.80 -1.68 -1.47
C PHE A 53 5.02 -2.25 -0.28
N SER A 54 3.92 -1.58 0.07
CA SER A 54 2.88 -2.08 0.98
C SER A 54 1.48 -1.92 0.35
N PRO A 55 0.95 -2.94 -0.36
CA PRO A 55 -0.27 -2.79 -1.12
C PRO A 55 -1.52 -2.87 -0.24
N LEU A 56 -2.56 -2.13 -0.62
CA LEU A 56 -3.90 -2.19 -0.02
C LEU A 56 -4.87 -2.86 -1.00
N LYS A 57 -5.36 -4.05 -0.64
CA LYS A 57 -6.22 -4.90 -1.48
C LYS A 57 -7.43 -5.46 -0.75
N ASN A 58 -7.37 -5.57 0.58
CA ASN A 58 -8.37 -6.25 1.40
C ASN A 58 -8.87 -5.37 2.56
N THR A 59 -9.97 -5.79 3.17
CA THR A 59 -10.40 -5.26 4.49
C THR A 59 -9.52 -5.84 5.61
N ASP A 60 -9.58 -5.25 6.80
CA ASP A 60 -8.80 -5.72 7.97
C ASP A 60 -9.11 -7.17 8.38
N ALA A 61 -10.30 -7.68 8.03
CA ALA A 61 -10.70 -9.07 8.29
C ALA A 61 -9.78 -10.11 7.64
N TYR A 62 -8.98 -9.73 6.63
CA TYR A 62 -8.06 -10.65 5.94
C TYR A 62 -6.64 -10.61 6.51
N GLU A 63 -6.33 -9.69 7.45
CA GLU A 63 -5.02 -9.55 8.12
C GLU A 63 -3.78 -9.39 7.20
N THR A 64 -3.98 -9.25 5.89
CA THR A 64 -2.93 -9.09 4.89
C THR A 64 -3.34 -8.11 3.80
N ASN A 65 -2.42 -7.23 3.38
CA ASN A 65 -2.66 -6.19 2.39
C ASN A 65 -3.93 -5.38 2.70
N CYS A 66 -4.12 -5.06 3.98
CA CYS A 66 -5.27 -4.37 4.55
C CYS A 66 -4.86 -3.03 5.17
N PRO A 67 -5.81 -2.15 5.56
CA PRO A 67 -5.50 -0.84 6.13
C PRO A 67 -4.52 -0.91 7.31
N THR A 68 -4.69 -1.89 8.20
CA THR A 68 -3.80 -2.08 9.36
C THR A 68 -2.36 -2.40 8.92
N THR A 69 -2.18 -3.30 7.96
CA THR A 69 -0.83 -3.64 7.46
C THR A 69 -0.18 -2.50 6.69
N ALA A 70 -0.96 -1.72 5.92
CA ALA A 70 -0.46 -0.57 5.17
C ALA A 70 0.03 0.54 6.11
N ARG A 71 -0.79 0.91 7.11
CA ARG A 71 -0.44 1.92 8.12
C ARG A 71 0.79 1.51 8.94
N LYS A 72 0.84 0.24 9.36
CA LYS A 72 1.99 -0.29 10.11
C LYS A 72 3.28 -0.22 9.28
N ALA A 73 3.25 -0.66 8.03
CA ALA A 73 4.42 -0.63 7.15
C ALA A 73 4.94 0.79 6.93
N LEU A 74 4.04 1.75 6.68
CA LEU A 74 4.42 3.17 6.53
C LEU A 74 5.06 3.73 7.80
N SER A 75 4.48 3.42 8.96
CA SER A 75 5.03 3.84 10.24
C SER A 75 6.40 3.24 10.54
N GLU A 76 6.61 1.97 10.19
CA GLU A 76 7.90 1.30 10.36
C GLU A 76 8.95 1.87 9.39
N TYR A 77 8.55 2.23 8.18
CA TYR A 77 9.41 2.93 7.21
C TYR A 77 9.86 4.30 7.75
N HIS A 78 8.93 5.16 8.16
CA HIS A 78 9.25 6.49 8.70
C HIS A 78 10.07 6.44 9.99
N THR A 79 9.76 5.48 10.88
CA THR A 79 10.57 5.24 12.08
C THR A 79 12.02 4.94 11.70
N ARG A 80 12.22 4.10 10.69
CA ARG A 80 13.56 3.74 10.22
C ARG A 80 14.29 4.91 9.56
N LEU A 81 13.60 5.77 8.81
CA LEU A 81 14.19 7.00 8.29
C LEU A 81 14.72 7.90 9.41
N LEU A 82 13.91 8.16 10.45
CA LEU A 82 14.35 8.95 11.61
C LEU A 82 15.55 8.33 12.32
N LEU A 83 15.56 7.02 12.51
CA LEU A 83 16.68 6.32 13.16
C LEU A 83 17.96 6.28 12.32
N GLN A 84 17.85 6.37 10.99
CA GLN A 84 18.98 6.33 10.07
C GLN A 84 19.55 7.72 9.77
N HIS A 85 18.70 8.74 9.72
CA HIS A 85 19.03 10.08 9.24
C HIS A 85 18.99 11.16 10.32
N ALA A 86 18.52 10.84 11.53
CA ALA A 86 18.55 11.73 12.67
C ALA A 86 19.03 10.97 13.92
N SER A 87 19.53 11.71 14.91
CA SER A 87 19.81 11.20 16.26
C SER A 87 18.51 11.04 17.07
N PHE A 88 17.49 10.47 16.44
CA PHE A 88 16.14 10.34 16.97
C PHE A 88 16.08 9.29 18.07
N LYS A 89 15.51 9.63 19.22
CA LYS A 89 15.34 8.69 20.34
C LYS A 89 13.92 8.14 20.34
N TYR A 90 13.78 6.96 19.75
CA TYR A 90 12.51 6.27 19.67
C TYR A 90 12.07 5.76 21.06
N PRO A 91 10.81 6.00 21.49
CA PRO A 91 10.33 5.62 22.82
C PRO A 91 10.31 4.10 23.02
N GLU A 92 10.40 3.65 24.28
CA GLU A 92 10.29 2.22 24.63
C GLU A 92 8.95 1.62 24.19
N ILE A 93 7.88 2.42 24.30
CA ILE A 93 6.56 2.05 23.82
C ILE A 93 6.44 2.49 22.36
N LYS A 94 6.22 1.54 21.44
CA LYS A 94 6.07 1.84 20.02
C LYS A 94 4.84 2.72 19.78
N VAL A 95 5.06 3.89 19.19
CA VAL A 95 4.02 4.80 18.70
C VAL A 95 3.98 4.78 17.17
N LEU A 96 2.91 5.31 16.58
CA LEU A 96 2.88 5.49 15.13
C LEU A 96 3.69 6.74 14.73
N VAL A 97 4.43 6.63 13.63
CA VAL A 97 5.25 7.70 13.08
C VAL A 97 4.85 7.95 11.64
N GLU A 98 4.58 9.20 11.31
CA GLU A 98 4.26 9.67 9.97
C GLU A 98 5.10 10.90 9.64
N LEU A 99 5.88 10.83 8.56
CA LEU A 99 6.57 11.97 8.00
C LEU A 99 5.81 12.38 6.73
N SER A 100 5.50 13.66 6.62
CA SER A 100 4.92 14.27 5.44
C SER A 100 5.91 14.16 4.28
N PRO A 101 5.46 13.73 3.10
CA PRO A 101 6.30 13.78 1.90
C PRO A 101 6.78 15.19 1.52
N ALA A 102 6.17 16.25 2.06
CA ALA A 102 6.62 17.63 1.87
C ALA A 102 7.82 17.99 2.76
N LEU A 103 8.05 17.23 3.84
CA LEU A 103 9.18 17.37 4.75
C LEU A 103 10.38 16.56 4.25
N THR A 104 10.14 15.29 3.88
CA THR A 104 11.18 14.38 3.38
C THR A 104 10.58 13.39 2.38
N TYR A 105 11.32 13.05 1.33
CA TYR A 105 10.96 12.00 0.38
C TYR A 105 11.45 10.63 0.84
N ALA A 106 12.74 10.52 1.20
CA ALA A 106 13.39 9.25 1.52
C ALA A 106 14.40 9.36 2.69
N GLY A 107 14.23 10.35 3.57
CA GLY A 107 15.05 10.55 4.76
C GLY A 107 15.96 11.77 4.71
N GLU A 108 16.05 12.47 3.57
CA GLU A 108 16.78 13.73 3.47
C GLU A 108 16.09 14.85 4.27
N GLY A 109 16.86 15.81 4.81
CA GLY A 109 16.31 16.99 5.49
C GLY A 109 15.82 16.73 6.92
N LEU A 110 16.13 15.57 7.51
CA LEU A 110 15.68 15.19 8.85
C LEU A 110 16.57 15.70 10.00
N GLU A 111 17.57 16.53 9.72
CA GLU A 111 18.53 17.03 10.72
C GLU A 111 17.84 17.85 11.83
N SER A 112 16.70 18.48 11.52
CA SER A 112 15.89 19.22 12.52
C SER A 112 15.31 18.33 13.63
N PHE A 113 15.34 17.00 13.46
CA PHE A 113 14.86 16.02 14.44
C PHE A 113 15.96 15.46 15.33
N ASP A 114 17.21 15.93 15.19
CA ASP A 114 18.32 15.50 16.02
C ASP A 114 18.04 15.72 17.50
N ASN A 115 18.23 14.65 18.29
CA ASN A 115 18.01 14.62 19.74
C ASN A 115 16.56 14.85 20.18
N MET A 116 15.59 14.89 19.25
CA MET A 116 14.19 14.96 19.60
C MET A 116 13.76 13.66 20.31
N VAL A 117 13.04 13.82 21.42
CA VAL A 117 12.40 12.73 22.18
C VAL A 117 10.91 12.95 22.08
N ILE A 118 10.16 11.91 21.76
CA ILE A 118 8.71 12.00 21.63
C ILE A 118 8.04 11.16 22.70
N ASP A 119 7.05 11.76 23.37
CA ASP A 119 6.27 11.11 24.41
C ASP A 119 5.17 10.21 23.82
N ASN A 120 4.64 9.33 24.67
CA ASN A 120 3.75 8.24 24.28
C ASN A 120 2.36 8.69 23.78
N SER A 121 2.10 9.99 23.64
CA SER A 121 0.74 10.52 23.46
C SER A 121 0.31 10.77 22.02
N THR A 122 1.24 10.79 21.05
CA THR A 122 0.95 11.34 19.73
C THR A 122 1.51 10.47 18.61
N ALA A 123 0.65 10.10 17.65
CA ALA A 123 1.10 9.72 16.32
C ALA A 123 1.78 10.95 15.72
N ILE A 124 3.08 10.86 15.50
CA ILE A 124 3.87 12.00 15.03
C ILE A 124 3.52 12.19 13.56
N CYS A 125 2.80 13.26 13.21
CA CYS A 125 2.66 13.72 11.83
C CYS A 125 3.52 14.97 11.69
N LEU A 126 4.71 14.83 11.12
CA LEU A 126 5.63 15.95 10.86
C LEU A 126 5.54 16.41 9.42
#